data_AF-A0A2V7M2A1-F1
#
_entry.id   AF-A0A2V7M2A1-F1
#
_cell.length_a   1.000
_cell.length_b   1.000
_cell.length_c   1.000
_cell.angle_alpha   90.00
_cell.angle_beta   90.00
_cell.angle_gamma   90.00
#
_symmetry.space_group_name_H-M   'P 1'
#
loop_
_entity.id
_entity.type
_entity.pdbx_description
1 polymer ?
#
loop_
_entity_poly.entity_id
_entity_poly.type
_entity_poly.pdbx_seq_one_letter_code
_entity_poly.pdbx_strand_id
1 'polypeptide(L)'
;MAALLIAAAFFLKYAFDRGWISPVLRSAGAVAAGIAVAAWGHDRISRGMRRYGAAMIGAGGGLVYLGLWAAAGPYALMERRIGILLLALTTVAVTTLALHHEIEGLAIWALGGAYLAPLILATAPNPQGFLGYLEVIGLGTGILAYAMNWRWTFNLAVFGYLTLAAAGAAPAIATPLGCWLVAAAAVLALHATLHRSWPEVRLGVLLFAWTVLGIGLADITASDNARWLALSAALLITGLIWWQQFRRDPFSVDAVRTLEATDVAVERFLFITNPLAFMILAYAVGTRLIGDSFQIVPATLAVAYLLAGWFRRSASHLIAGFLLVALAIAFAWSATSVTIGWSALALVALAAEREAGRPGGRDAATTLAIAAWACLFSVALFMREYRPPVFTDSWALALYVVVAGTAVAARWWGTAGRPVLWMWVLCGSAVFAGGSIQFQDYFGRMAPLAGALALSIWWLLVAGGLVFLGFRLNQKLVRSAGLAVAALAGLKIVLVDLANLQALYRVGSFFALSMIALAVAYAYNQKARVGQQPVR
;
A
#
# COMPACT_ATOMS: atom_id res chain seq x y z
N MET A 1 29.39 -38.41 19.35
CA MET A 1 30.01 -37.18 18.83
C MET A 1 29.49 -35.93 19.56
N ALA A 2 28.18 -35.62 19.50
CA ALA A 2 27.61 -34.42 20.14
C ALA A 2 27.85 -34.34 21.67
N ALA A 3 27.68 -35.45 22.40
CA ALA A 3 27.93 -35.49 23.85
C ALA A 3 29.40 -35.20 24.23
N LEU A 4 30.37 -35.65 23.42
CA LEU A 4 31.80 -35.37 23.61
C LEU A 4 32.13 -33.90 23.32
N LEU A 5 31.55 -33.33 22.25
CA LEU A 5 31.72 -31.90 21.93
C LEU A 5 31.12 -31.00 23.02
N ILE A 6 29.95 -31.37 23.54
CA ILE A 6 29.30 -30.65 24.65
C ILE A 6 30.14 -30.77 25.92
N ALA A 7 30.61 -31.98 26.28
CA ALA A 7 31.47 -32.19 27.44
C ALA A 7 32.79 -31.39 27.33
N ALA A 8 33.42 -31.38 26.17
CA ALA A 8 34.61 -30.57 25.91
C ALA A 8 34.33 -29.06 26.02
N ALA A 9 33.20 -28.58 25.50
CA ALA A 9 32.80 -27.18 25.61
C ALA A 9 32.53 -26.77 27.07
N PHE A 10 31.86 -27.61 27.85
CA PHE A 10 31.63 -27.38 29.28
C PHE A 10 32.93 -27.41 30.08
N PHE A 11 33.83 -28.35 29.79
CA PHE A 11 35.16 -28.39 30.42
C PHE A 11 35.97 -27.13 30.10
N LEU A 12 35.95 -26.67 28.84
CA LEU A 12 36.65 -25.46 28.43
C LEU A 12 36.08 -24.22 29.11
N LYS A 13 34.75 -24.11 29.20
CA LYS A 13 34.09 -23.05 30.00
C LYS A 13 34.50 -23.13 31.47
N TYR A 14 34.48 -24.32 32.07
CA TYR A 14 34.87 -24.50 33.47
C TYR A 14 36.34 -24.13 33.73
N ALA A 15 37.24 -24.49 32.81
CA ALA A 15 38.64 -24.08 32.84
C ALA A 15 38.80 -22.55 32.68
N PHE A 16 37.91 -21.91 31.92
CA PHE A 16 37.89 -20.46 31.77
C PHE A 16 37.42 -19.75 33.04
N ASP A 17 36.37 -20.27 33.68
CA ASP A 17 35.79 -19.74 34.92
C ASP A 17 36.74 -19.90 36.12
N ARG A 18 37.50 -21.01 36.15
CA ARG A 18 38.52 -21.29 37.19
C ARG A 18 39.87 -20.61 36.94
N GLY A 19 40.05 -19.91 35.82
CA GLY A 19 41.30 -19.20 35.48
C GLY A 19 42.47 -20.10 35.06
N TRP A 20 42.24 -21.39 34.78
CA TRP A 20 43.31 -22.35 34.45
C TRP A 20 44.03 -22.06 33.14
N ILE A 21 43.34 -21.41 32.20
CA ILE A 21 43.90 -20.97 30.92
C ILE A 21 43.99 -19.46 30.96
N SER A 22 45.17 -18.88 30.75
CA SER A 22 45.33 -17.41 30.78
C SER A 22 44.54 -16.75 29.64
N PRO A 23 43.99 -15.54 29.82
CA PRO A 23 43.27 -14.82 28.76
C PRO A 23 44.05 -14.68 27.45
N VAL A 24 45.38 -14.50 27.56
CA VAL A 24 46.31 -14.46 26.42
C VAL A 24 46.30 -15.79 25.66
N LEU A 25 46.42 -16.92 26.37
CA LEU A 25 46.44 -18.24 25.74
C LEU A 25 45.10 -18.59 25.08
N ARG A 26 43.97 -18.13 25.66
CA ARG A 26 42.63 -18.30 25.06
C ARG A 26 42.52 -17.56 23.72
N SER A 27 42.92 -16.29 23.70
CA SER A 27 42.84 -15.45 22.50
C SER A 27 43.84 -15.92 21.44
N ALA A 28 45.11 -16.08 21.78
CA ALA A 28 46.16 -16.48 20.85
C ALA A 28 45.91 -17.89 20.31
N GLY A 29 45.44 -18.81 21.17
CA GLY A 29 45.06 -20.17 20.76
C GLY A 29 43.91 -20.17 19.76
N ALA A 30 42.87 -19.35 19.97
CA ALA A 30 41.77 -19.20 19.02
C ALA A 30 42.24 -18.67 17.66
N VAL A 31 43.13 -17.67 17.65
CA VAL A 31 43.71 -17.12 16.40
C VAL A 31 44.57 -18.16 15.68
N ALA A 32 45.49 -18.83 16.38
CA ALA A 32 46.37 -19.83 15.78
C ALA A 32 45.59 -21.04 15.23
N ALA A 33 44.64 -21.56 16.01
CA ALA A 33 43.76 -22.64 15.57
C ALA A 33 42.90 -22.20 14.37
N GLY A 34 42.38 -20.97 14.38
CA GLY A 34 41.60 -20.42 13.28
C GLY A 34 42.39 -20.32 11.98
N ILE A 35 43.63 -19.83 12.03
CA ILE A 35 44.53 -19.77 10.86
C ILE A 35 44.83 -21.18 10.34
N ALA A 36 45.13 -22.14 11.23
CA ALA A 36 45.42 -23.52 10.83
C ALA A 36 44.23 -24.18 10.14
N VAL A 37 43.02 -24.00 10.68
CA VAL A 37 41.78 -24.53 10.09
C VAL A 37 41.47 -23.86 8.75
N ALA A 38 41.69 -22.54 8.62
CA ALA A 38 41.48 -21.83 7.36
C ALA A 38 42.49 -22.26 6.27
N ALA A 39 43.76 -22.43 6.64
CA ALA A 39 44.80 -22.92 5.72
C ALA A 39 44.51 -24.36 5.25
N TRP A 40 44.05 -25.22 6.17
CA TRP A 40 43.63 -26.57 5.81
C TRP A 40 42.39 -26.57 4.91
N GLY A 41 41.44 -25.67 5.18
CA GLY A 41 40.29 -25.43 4.31
C GLY A 41 40.71 -25.04 2.89
N HIS A 42 41.68 -24.13 2.75
CA HIS A 42 42.21 -23.70 1.47
C HIS A 42 42.84 -24.85 0.66
N ASP A 43 43.69 -25.67 1.28
CA ASP A 43 44.25 -26.88 0.64
C ASP A 43 43.17 -27.90 0.25
N ARG A 44 42.05 -27.99 0.99
CA ARG A 44 40.94 -28.87 0.58
C ARG A 44 40.14 -28.34 -0.59
N ILE A 45 40.06 -27.02 -0.78
CA ILE A 45 39.43 -26.43 -1.96
C ILE A 45 40.24 -26.76 -3.22
N SER A 46 41.58 -26.68 -3.16
CA SER A 46 42.45 -27.02 -4.30
C SER A 46 42.35 -28.52 -4.69
N ARG A 47 41.97 -29.38 -3.74
CA ARG A 47 41.70 -30.82 -3.96
C ARG A 47 40.25 -31.14 -4.38
N GLY A 48 39.45 -30.13 -4.74
CA GLY A 48 38.10 -30.31 -5.29
C GLY A 48 36.95 -30.33 -4.27
N MET A 49 37.22 -30.27 -2.96
CA MET A 49 36.18 -30.28 -1.92
C MET A 49 35.68 -28.87 -1.56
N ARG A 50 35.13 -28.15 -2.55
CA ARG A 50 34.78 -26.71 -2.44
C ARG A 50 33.88 -26.37 -1.25
N ARG A 51 32.74 -27.06 -1.09
CA ARG A 51 31.78 -26.76 -0.01
C ARG A 51 32.36 -27.00 1.38
N TYR A 52 33.11 -28.09 1.53
CA TYR A 52 33.72 -28.45 2.80
C TYR A 52 34.85 -27.48 3.16
N GLY A 53 35.76 -27.20 2.21
CA GLY A 53 36.84 -26.24 2.40
C GLY A 53 36.35 -24.83 2.70
N ALA A 54 35.26 -24.39 2.06
CA ALA A 54 34.62 -23.10 2.37
C ALA A 54 34.09 -23.05 3.80
N ALA A 55 33.42 -24.11 4.28
CA ALA A 55 32.97 -24.16 5.66
C ALA A 55 34.15 -24.09 6.65
N MET A 56 35.29 -24.73 6.33
CA MET A 56 36.50 -24.65 7.16
C MET A 56 37.14 -23.25 7.14
N ILE A 57 37.22 -22.59 5.99
CA ILE A 57 37.73 -21.21 5.90
C ILE A 57 36.82 -20.26 6.69
N GLY A 58 35.50 -20.39 6.58
CA GLY A 58 34.55 -19.61 7.37
C GLY A 58 34.70 -19.85 8.88
N ALA A 59 34.81 -21.12 9.30
CA ALA A 59 35.02 -21.48 10.70
C ALA A 59 36.37 -20.99 11.23
N GLY A 60 37.43 -21.12 10.44
CA GLY A 60 38.76 -20.62 10.78
C GLY A 60 38.79 -19.09 10.91
N GLY A 61 38.19 -18.38 9.95
CA GLY A 61 38.01 -16.93 10.01
C GLY A 61 37.19 -16.49 11.22
N GLY A 62 36.11 -17.20 11.56
CA GLY A 62 35.31 -16.96 12.76
C GLY A 62 36.09 -17.16 14.05
N LEU A 63 36.95 -18.19 14.14
CA LEU A 63 37.83 -18.41 15.30
C LEU A 63 38.87 -17.29 15.45
N VAL A 64 39.48 -16.85 14.35
CA VAL A 64 40.39 -15.69 14.35
C VAL A 64 39.66 -14.44 14.83
N TYR A 65 38.46 -14.21 14.30
CA TYR A 65 37.63 -13.07 14.66
C TYR A 65 37.26 -13.06 16.15
N LEU A 66 36.77 -14.19 16.68
CA LEU A 66 36.43 -14.31 18.11
C LEU A 66 37.67 -14.18 19.01
N GLY A 67 38.82 -14.72 18.58
CA GLY A 67 40.08 -14.61 19.31
C GLY A 67 40.59 -13.16 19.39
N LEU A 68 40.55 -12.44 18.27
CA LEU A 68 40.91 -11.01 18.20
C LEU A 68 39.94 -10.13 18.98
N TRP A 69 38.63 -10.39 18.90
CA TRP A 69 37.66 -9.69 19.71
C TRP A 69 37.88 -9.92 21.20
N ALA A 70 38.08 -11.18 21.63
CA ALA A 70 38.30 -11.52 23.03
C ALA A 70 39.51 -10.75 23.59
N ALA A 71 40.59 -10.64 22.80
CA ALA A 71 41.75 -9.83 23.16
C ALA A 71 41.45 -8.32 23.23
N ALA A 72 40.77 -7.75 22.24
CA ALA A 72 40.58 -6.30 22.14
C ALA A 72 39.44 -5.75 23.03
N GLY A 73 38.45 -6.57 23.37
CA GLY A 73 37.29 -6.19 24.14
C GLY A 73 37.36 -6.72 25.58
N PRO A 74 36.83 -7.93 25.87
CA PRO A 74 36.68 -8.46 27.23
C PRO A 74 37.99 -8.58 28.02
N TYR A 75 39.09 -8.99 27.36
CA TYR A 75 40.35 -9.23 28.05
C TYR A 75 41.31 -8.03 28.03
N ALA A 76 41.00 -6.97 27.29
CA ALA A 76 41.81 -5.75 27.18
C ALA A 76 43.32 -6.00 26.98
N LEU A 77 43.67 -7.05 26.22
CA LEU A 77 45.05 -7.49 25.97
C LEU A 77 45.78 -6.61 24.95
N MET A 78 45.02 -5.87 24.13
CA MET A 78 45.55 -4.97 23.11
C MET A 78 44.74 -3.67 23.09
N GLU A 79 45.34 -2.62 22.54
CA GLU A 79 44.62 -1.36 22.32
C GLU A 79 43.43 -1.56 21.39
N ARG A 80 42.28 -0.97 21.73
CA ARG A 80 41.03 -1.11 20.98
C ARG A 80 41.16 -0.71 19.50
N ARG A 81 42.01 0.29 19.18
CA ARG A 81 42.30 0.71 17.79
C ARG A 81 42.96 -0.41 16.98
N ILE A 82 43.95 -1.07 17.56
CA ILE A 82 44.67 -2.19 16.94
C ILE A 82 43.71 -3.38 16.76
N GLY A 83 42.87 -3.65 17.75
CA GLY A 83 41.83 -4.68 17.65
C GLY A 83 40.85 -4.46 16.50
N ILE A 84 40.33 -3.23 16.34
CA ILE A 84 39.44 -2.87 15.22
C ILE A 84 40.16 -3.09 13.88
N LEU A 85 41.42 -2.66 13.76
CA LEU A 85 42.23 -2.84 12.54
C LEU A 85 42.44 -4.33 12.20
N LEU A 86 42.76 -5.17 13.18
CA LEU A 86 42.97 -6.61 12.96
C LEU A 86 41.67 -7.35 12.62
N LEU A 87 40.55 -6.97 13.23
CA LEU A 87 39.24 -7.51 12.87
C LEU A 87 38.86 -7.12 11.44
N ALA A 88 39.08 -5.85 11.06
CA ALA A 88 38.87 -5.39 9.68
C ALA A 88 39.76 -6.14 8.68
N LEU A 89 41.05 -6.31 8.99
CA LEU A 89 42.00 -7.06 8.16
C LEU A 89 41.53 -8.52 7.97
N THR A 90 41.02 -9.15 9.03
CA THR A 90 40.48 -10.51 8.97
C THR A 90 39.28 -10.58 8.04
N THR A 91 38.34 -9.63 8.13
CA THR A 91 37.20 -9.54 7.21
C THR A 91 37.64 -9.35 5.77
N VAL A 92 38.62 -8.48 5.53
CA VAL A 92 39.20 -8.27 4.18
C VAL A 92 39.82 -9.58 3.68
N ALA A 93 40.60 -10.29 4.50
CA ALA A 93 41.21 -11.56 4.13
C ALA A 93 40.14 -12.62 3.76
N VAL A 94 39.09 -12.78 4.56
CA VAL A 94 38.00 -13.72 4.25
C VAL A 94 37.24 -13.29 2.98
N THR A 95 37.05 -11.99 2.76
CA THR A 95 36.40 -11.47 1.54
C THR A 95 37.25 -11.71 0.30
N THR A 96 38.57 -11.51 0.38
CA THR A 96 39.48 -11.81 -0.74
C THR A 96 39.50 -13.29 -1.07
N LEU A 97 39.45 -14.17 -0.06
CA LEU A 97 39.29 -15.62 -0.26
C LEU A 97 37.94 -15.96 -0.88
N ALA A 98 36.87 -15.28 -0.47
CA ALA A 98 35.53 -15.47 -1.06
C ALA A 98 35.51 -15.11 -2.54
N LEU A 99 36.18 -14.01 -2.93
CA LEU A 99 36.32 -13.58 -4.31
C LEU A 99 37.19 -14.52 -5.13
N HIS A 100 38.35 -14.92 -4.58
CA HIS A 100 39.27 -15.81 -5.28
C HIS A 100 38.66 -17.19 -5.58
N HIS A 101 37.85 -17.72 -4.66
CA HIS A 101 37.20 -19.03 -4.83
C HIS A 101 35.78 -18.93 -5.41
N GLU A 102 35.27 -17.73 -5.63
CA GLU A 102 33.89 -17.43 -6.06
C GLU A 102 32.81 -18.09 -5.18
N ILE A 103 33.03 -18.15 -3.86
CA ILE A 103 32.12 -18.84 -2.93
C ILE A 103 31.30 -17.82 -2.13
N GLU A 104 30.03 -17.70 -2.50
CA GLU A 104 29.05 -16.82 -1.84
C GLU A 104 28.99 -17.02 -0.31
N GLY A 105 29.05 -18.27 0.14
CA GLY A 105 29.01 -18.61 1.58
C GLY A 105 30.13 -17.95 2.40
N LEU A 106 31.33 -17.79 1.83
CA LEU A 106 32.44 -17.10 2.51
C LEU A 106 32.18 -15.60 2.63
N ALA A 107 31.58 -15.00 1.60
CA ALA A 107 31.20 -13.59 1.63
C ALA A 107 30.11 -13.32 2.67
N ILE A 108 29.15 -14.23 2.83
CA ILE A 108 28.12 -14.15 3.88
C ILE A 108 28.75 -14.14 5.28
N TRP A 109 29.74 -15.02 5.53
CA TRP A 109 30.45 -15.05 6.82
C TRP A 109 31.29 -13.80 7.06
N ALA A 110 32.00 -13.31 6.04
CA ALA A 110 32.77 -12.07 6.14
C ALA A 110 31.84 -10.88 6.45
N LEU A 111 30.71 -10.77 5.76
CA LEU A 111 29.71 -9.74 5.98
C LEU A 111 29.11 -9.81 7.39
N GLY A 112 28.79 -11.02 7.88
CA GLY A 112 28.33 -11.23 9.26
C GLY A 112 29.34 -10.73 10.28
N GLY A 113 30.63 -11.04 10.09
CA GLY A 113 31.72 -10.51 10.91
C GLY A 113 31.81 -8.98 10.85
N ALA A 114 31.72 -8.39 9.65
CA ALA A 114 31.73 -6.94 9.46
C ALA A 114 30.59 -6.26 10.24
N TYR A 115 29.35 -6.75 10.12
CA TYR A 115 28.22 -6.17 10.84
C TYR A 115 28.26 -6.35 12.36
N LEU A 116 28.90 -7.41 12.83
CA LEU A 116 29.07 -7.65 14.26
C LEU A 116 30.16 -6.75 14.88
N ALA A 117 31.15 -6.29 14.13
CA ALA A 117 32.32 -5.58 14.68
C ALA A 117 31.97 -4.37 15.55
N PRO A 118 31.14 -3.41 15.12
CA PRO A 118 30.86 -2.22 15.94
C PRO A 118 29.98 -2.55 17.15
N LEU A 119 29.03 -3.47 17.00
CA LEU A 119 28.13 -3.90 18.09
C LEU A 119 28.93 -4.48 19.27
N ILE A 120 30.02 -5.16 18.93
CA ILE A 120 30.85 -5.94 19.82
C ILE A 120 31.98 -5.09 20.47
N LEU A 121 32.45 -4.05 19.78
CA LEU A 121 33.58 -3.20 20.24
C LEU A 121 33.16 -1.97 21.05
N ALA A 122 31.85 -1.77 21.29
CA ALA A 122 31.25 -0.75 22.15
C ALA A 122 32.02 0.58 22.15
N THR A 123 32.15 1.22 20.99
CA THR A 123 32.71 2.57 20.89
C THR A 123 31.73 3.60 21.46
N ALA A 124 32.24 4.76 21.88
CA ALA A 124 31.40 5.89 22.31
C ALA A 124 30.26 6.14 21.30
N PRO A 125 29.05 6.54 21.77
CA PRO A 125 27.88 6.67 20.92
C PRO A 125 28.12 7.75 19.84
N ASN A 126 28.54 7.32 18.65
CA ASN A 126 28.60 8.13 17.45
C ASN A 126 27.69 7.52 16.38
N PRO A 127 26.38 7.86 16.41
CA PRO A 127 25.40 7.33 15.46
C PRO A 127 25.76 7.62 14.00
N GLN A 128 26.35 8.78 13.72
CA GLN A 128 26.71 9.18 12.35
C GLN A 128 27.87 8.34 11.80
N GLY A 129 28.92 8.14 12.61
CA GLY A 129 30.04 7.28 12.25
C GLY A 129 29.61 5.82 12.05
N PHE A 130 28.70 5.33 12.90
CA PHE A 130 28.13 3.99 12.74
C PHE A 130 27.30 3.85 11.46
N LEU A 131 26.47 4.85 11.13
CA LEU A 131 25.70 4.84 9.89
C LEU A 131 26.59 4.86 8.64
N GLY A 132 27.63 5.70 8.62
CA GLY A 132 28.60 5.75 7.52
C GLY A 132 29.40 4.46 7.38
N TYR A 133 29.75 3.81 8.50
CA TYR A 133 30.37 2.48 8.48
C TYR A 133 29.46 1.43 7.83
N LEU A 134 28.18 1.40 8.23
CA LEU A 134 27.23 0.46 7.66
C LEU A 134 26.96 0.72 6.18
N GLU A 135 26.96 1.98 5.75
CA GLU A 135 26.81 2.34 4.34
C GLU A 135 27.97 1.79 3.50
N VAL A 136 29.21 2.00 3.92
CA VAL A 136 30.40 1.50 3.22
C VAL A 136 30.34 -0.03 3.07
N ILE A 137 29.98 -0.74 4.14
CA ILE A 137 29.91 -2.21 4.11
C ILE A 137 28.71 -2.70 3.33
N GLY A 138 27.53 -2.14 3.59
CA GLY A 138 26.27 -2.56 2.98
C GLY A 138 26.24 -2.29 1.49
N LEU A 139 26.56 -1.06 1.06
CA LEU A 139 26.62 -0.72 -0.36
C LEU A 139 27.83 -1.35 -1.03
N GLY A 140 29.01 -1.32 -0.41
CA GLY A 140 30.23 -1.91 -0.98
C GLY A 140 30.09 -3.41 -1.23
N THR A 141 29.56 -4.13 -0.25
CA THR A 141 29.30 -5.58 -0.38
C THR A 141 28.11 -5.85 -1.29
N GLY A 142 27.09 -4.98 -1.31
CA GLY A 142 25.97 -5.05 -2.25
C GLY A 142 26.42 -4.91 -3.71
N ILE A 143 27.30 -3.94 -4.01
CA ILE A 143 27.87 -3.75 -5.35
C ILE A 143 28.72 -4.97 -5.76
N LEU A 144 29.52 -5.49 -4.84
CA LEU A 144 30.34 -6.69 -5.07
C LEU A 144 29.46 -7.92 -5.35
N ALA A 145 28.41 -8.12 -4.54
CA ALA A 145 27.46 -9.21 -4.70
C ALA A 145 26.67 -9.10 -6.01
N TYR A 146 26.36 -7.87 -6.44
CA TYR A 146 25.78 -7.62 -7.76
C TYR A 146 26.77 -8.02 -8.87
N ALA A 147 28.04 -7.62 -8.81
CA ALA A 147 29.04 -8.00 -9.81
C ALA A 147 29.19 -9.53 -9.92
N MET A 148 29.20 -10.24 -8.79
CA MET A 148 29.41 -11.70 -8.71
C MET A 148 28.14 -12.55 -8.85
N ASN A 149 26.96 -11.95 -8.99
CA ASN A 149 25.67 -12.65 -9.04
C ASN A 149 25.32 -13.46 -7.77
N TRP A 150 25.71 -12.92 -6.62
CA TRP A 150 25.43 -13.47 -5.29
C TRP A 150 24.16 -12.89 -4.71
N ARG A 151 23.04 -13.58 -4.93
CA ARG A 151 21.70 -13.15 -4.53
C ARG A 151 21.52 -13.08 -3.01
N TRP A 152 22.04 -14.06 -2.27
CA TRP A 152 21.91 -14.10 -0.80
C TRP A 152 22.83 -13.09 -0.13
N THR A 153 24.06 -12.92 -0.63
CA THR A 153 24.96 -11.89 -0.11
C THR A 153 24.40 -10.49 -0.34
N PHE A 154 23.81 -10.23 -1.52
CA PHE A 154 23.17 -8.94 -1.81
C PHE A 154 22.03 -8.64 -0.82
N ASN A 155 21.13 -9.61 -0.63
CA ASN A 155 20.02 -9.51 0.33
C ASN A 155 20.56 -9.21 1.73
N LEU A 156 21.49 -10.04 2.23
CA LEU A 156 22.04 -9.87 3.57
C LEU A 156 22.75 -8.53 3.75
N ALA A 157 23.45 -8.04 2.72
CA ALA A 157 24.11 -6.75 2.76
C ALA A 157 23.10 -5.62 2.93
N VAL A 158 22.11 -5.52 2.04
CA VAL A 158 21.19 -4.38 2.07
C VAL A 158 20.19 -4.45 3.22
N PHE A 159 19.63 -5.62 3.53
CA PHE A 159 18.73 -5.78 4.68
C PHE A 159 19.47 -5.62 6.01
N GLY A 160 20.66 -6.21 6.12
CA GLY A 160 21.50 -6.07 7.31
C GLY A 160 21.85 -4.61 7.57
N TYR A 161 22.20 -3.86 6.52
CA TYR A 161 22.43 -2.42 6.60
C TYR A 161 21.20 -1.69 7.16
N LEU A 162 20.04 -1.82 6.50
CA LEU A 162 18.83 -1.08 6.89
C LEU A 162 18.36 -1.44 8.30
N THR A 163 18.45 -2.71 8.68
CA THR A 163 18.04 -3.19 10.01
C THR A 163 18.97 -2.67 11.11
N LEU A 164 20.28 -2.75 10.90
CA LEU A 164 21.27 -2.26 11.86
C LEU A 164 21.27 -0.73 11.96
N ALA A 165 21.05 -0.04 10.84
CA ALA A 165 20.88 1.41 10.82
C ALA A 165 19.67 1.81 11.67
N ALA A 166 18.52 1.16 11.48
CA ALA A 166 17.32 1.43 12.27
C ALA A 166 17.53 1.16 13.77
N ALA A 167 18.21 0.07 14.11
CA ALA A 167 18.42 -0.34 15.50
C ALA A 167 19.48 0.50 16.25
N GLY A 168 20.57 0.88 15.58
CA GLY A 168 21.74 1.48 16.24
C GLY A 168 22.08 2.92 15.82
N ALA A 169 21.43 3.45 14.78
CA ALA A 169 21.73 4.77 14.22
C ALA A 169 20.50 5.69 14.09
N ALA A 170 19.40 5.43 14.82
CA ALA A 170 18.17 6.23 14.71
C ALA A 170 18.39 7.76 14.78
N PRO A 171 19.21 8.31 15.71
CA PRO A 171 19.48 9.75 15.74
C PRO A 171 20.23 10.27 14.50
N ALA A 172 21.05 9.43 13.86
CA ALA A 172 21.73 9.80 12.62
C ALA A 172 20.78 9.73 11.41
N ILE A 173 19.82 8.80 11.41
CA ILE A 173 18.80 8.72 10.36
C ILE A 173 17.90 9.97 10.40
N ALA A 174 17.61 10.51 11.59
CA ALA A 174 16.90 11.78 11.80
C ALA A 174 17.71 13.04 11.37
N THR A 175 18.61 12.89 10.40
CA THR A 175 19.33 13.98 9.74
C THR A 175 19.12 13.89 8.23
N PRO A 176 19.23 15.00 7.47
CA PRO A 176 19.09 14.97 6.02
C PRO A 176 20.09 14.00 5.38
N LEU A 177 21.33 14.01 5.85
CA LEU A 177 22.37 13.09 5.39
C LEU A 177 21.92 11.64 5.62
N GLY A 178 21.49 11.29 6.84
CA GLY A 178 21.07 9.92 7.16
C GLY A 178 19.92 9.41 6.29
N CYS A 179 18.94 10.27 5.98
CA CYS A 179 17.87 9.94 5.05
C CYS A 179 18.41 9.63 3.63
N TRP A 180 19.39 10.39 3.16
CA TRP A 180 20.05 10.13 1.88
C TRP A 180 20.86 8.83 1.88
N LEU A 181 21.52 8.48 2.99
CA LEU A 181 22.25 7.21 3.10
C LEU A 181 21.29 6.01 3.05
N VAL A 182 20.15 6.10 3.75
CA VAL A 182 19.08 5.09 3.66
C VAL A 182 18.52 4.98 2.24
N ALA A 183 18.34 6.12 1.55
CA ALA A 183 17.88 6.11 0.17
C ALA A 183 18.90 5.51 -0.80
N ALA A 184 20.20 5.61 -0.53
CA ALA A 184 21.24 5.00 -1.37
C ALA A 184 21.09 3.47 -1.46
N ALA A 185 20.69 2.80 -0.37
CA ALA A 185 20.37 1.37 -0.37
C ALA A 185 19.18 1.03 -1.28
N ALA A 186 18.10 1.81 -1.21
CA ALA A 186 16.95 1.65 -2.08
C ALA A 186 17.32 1.88 -3.56
N VAL A 187 18.14 2.90 -3.84
CA VAL A 187 18.62 3.20 -5.20
C VAL A 187 19.48 2.05 -5.74
N LEU A 188 20.39 1.49 -4.93
CA LEU A 188 21.21 0.34 -5.32
C LEU A 188 20.33 -0.88 -5.62
N ALA A 189 19.33 -1.18 -4.79
CA ALA A 189 18.39 -2.27 -5.03
C ALA A 189 17.56 -2.04 -6.30
N LEU A 190 17.07 -0.82 -6.53
CA LEU A 190 16.36 -0.45 -7.74
C LEU A 190 17.24 -0.55 -9.00
N HIS A 191 18.52 -0.24 -8.90
CA HIS A 191 19.48 -0.40 -10.01
C HIS A 191 19.79 -1.88 -10.29
N ALA A 192 20.09 -2.66 -9.25
CA ALA A 192 20.39 -4.09 -9.38
C ALA A 192 19.22 -4.87 -10.00
N THR A 193 18.00 -4.55 -9.57
CA THR A 193 16.76 -5.23 -10.00
C THR A 193 16.25 -4.79 -11.38
N LEU A 194 16.85 -3.76 -12.00
CA LEU A 194 16.58 -3.42 -13.40
C LEU A 194 17.13 -4.46 -14.37
N HIS A 195 18.27 -5.05 -14.02
CA HIS A 195 19.02 -5.96 -14.88
C HIS A 195 18.84 -7.42 -14.47
N ARG A 196 18.33 -7.69 -13.25
CA ARG A 196 18.16 -9.04 -12.70
C ARG A 196 16.81 -9.20 -12.02
N SER A 197 16.16 -10.35 -12.22
CA SER A 197 14.89 -10.72 -11.61
C SER A 197 15.07 -11.18 -10.16
N TRP A 198 15.22 -10.20 -9.24
CA TRP A 198 15.25 -10.44 -7.79
C TRP A 198 14.05 -9.76 -7.12
N PRO A 199 12.83 -10.34 -7.21
CA PRO A 199 11.61 -9.71 -6.73
C PRO A 199 11.61 -9.46 -5.22
N GLU A 200 12.24 -10.34 -4.43
CA GLU A 200 12.34 -10.19 -2.98
C GLU A 200 13.24 -9.01 -2.56
N VAL A 201 14.34 -8.78 -3.30
CA VAL A 201 15.20 -7.62 -3.11
C VAL A 201 14.40 -6.37 -3.40
N ARG A 202 13.73 -6.36 -4.56
CA ARG A 202 13.00 -5.21 -5.06
C ARG A 202 11.91 -4.77 -4.10
N LEU A 203 11.05 -5.71 -3.68
CA LEU A 203 9.96 -5.42 -2.76
C LEU A 203 10.48 -5.14 -1.35
N GLY A 204 11.31 -6.04 -0.81
CA GLY A 204 11.66 -6.00 0.60
C GLY A 204 12.57 -4.84 0.95
N VAL A 205 13.58 -4.52 0.12
CA VAL A 205 14.46 -3.37 0.39
C VAL A 205 13.66 -2.07 0.35
N LEU A 206 12.72 -1.91 -0.59
CA LEU A 206 11.89 -0.70 -0.67
C LEU A 206 10.98 -0.56 0.55
N LEU A 207 10.33 -1.64 0.98
CA LEU A 207 9.49 -1.62 2.18
C LEU A 207 10.30 -1.27 3.44
N PHE A 208 11.49 -1.85 3.59
CA PHE A 208 12.39 -1.50 4.70
C PHE A 208 12.86 -0.05 4.59
N ALA A 209 13.31 0.40 3.42
CA ALA A 209 13.79 1.77 3.23
C ALA A 209 12.68 2.79 3.53
N TRP A 210 11.45 2.58 3.07
CA TRP A 210 10.32 3.44 3.43
C TRP A 210 10.03 3.42 4.92
N THR A 211 10.09 2.26 5.57
CA THR A 211 9.86 2.17 7.03
C THR A 211 10.94 2.94 7.80
N VAL A 212 12.21 2.73 7.46
CA VAL A 212 13.35 3.39 8.12
C VAL A 212 13.35 4.89 7.85
N LEU A 213 13.04 5.31 6.62
CA LEU A 213 12.85 6.73 6.29
C LEU A 213 11.69 7.34 7.07
N GLY A 214 10.57 6.64 7.21
CA GLY A 214 9.41 7.14 7.97
C GLY A 214 9.75 7.43 9.43
N ILE A 215 10.49 6.51 10.08
CA ILE A 215 10.99 6.70 11.44
C ILE A 215 11.94 7.90 11.49
N GLY A 216 12.91 7.95 10.57
CA GLY A 216 13.89 9.04 10.49
C GLY A 216 13.26 10.42 10.30
N LEU A 217 12.34 10.53 9.35
CA LEU A 217 11.66 11.77 8.97
C LEU A 217 10.78 12.31 10.09
N ALA A 218 10.11 11.44 10.85
CA ALA A 218 9.26 11.83 11.98
C ALA A 218 10.03 12.52 13.10
N ASP A 219 11.28 12.13 13.34
CA ASP A 219 12.13 12.65 14.41
C ASP A 219 13.05 13.82 13.98
N ILE A 220 12.88 14.36 12.76
CA ILE A 220 13.73 15.47 12.27
C ILE A 220 13.46 16.77 13.05
N THR A 221 14.40 17.08 13.94
CA THR A 221 14.47 18.30 14.76
C THR A 221 15.37 19.37 14.12
N ALA A 222 15.26 19.54 12.80
CA ALA A 222 16.06 20.49 12.02
C ALA A 222 15.21 21.61 11.39
N SER A 223 15.89 22.57 10.74
CA SER A 223 15.24 23.66 10.00
C SER A 223 14.33 23.14 8.88
N ASP A 224 13.39 23.97 8.42
CA ASP A 224 12.45 23.59 7.34
C ASP A 224 13.20 23.18 6.05
N ASN A 225 14.33 23.83 5.74
CA ASN A 225 15.19 23.45 4.62
C ASN A 225 15.77 22.05 4.77
N ALA A 226 16.20 21.67 5.99
CA ALA A 226 16.73 20.35 6.26
C ALA A 226 15.63 19.28 6.11
N ARG A 227 14.40 19.58 6.52
CA ARG A 227 13.23 18.73 6.30
C ARG A 227 12.94 18.50 4.80
N TRP A 228 13.01 19.55 3.98
CA TRP A 228 12.89 19.42 2.52
C TRP A 228 14.01 18.58 1.89
N LEU A 229 15.25 18.78 2.33
CA LEU A 229 16.38 17.96 1.90
C LEU A 229 16.20 16.48 2.28
N ALA A 230 15.69 16.20 3.47
CA ALA A 230 15.39 14.82 3.88
C ALA A 230 14.25 14.21 3.06
N LEU A 231 13.17 14.97 2.82
CA LEU A 231 12.04 14.53 1.97
C LEU A 231 12.49 14.25 0.53
N SER A 232 13.49 14.99 0.02
CA SER A 232 14.00 14.76 -1.33
C SER A 232 14.63 13.37 -1.53
N ALA A 233 15.13 12.74 -0.46
CA ALA A 233 15.61 11.36 -0.49
C ALA A 233 14.45 10.37 -0.77
N ALA A 234 13.30 10.56 -0.13
CA ALA A 234 12.09 9.79 -0.42
C ALA A 234 11.56 10.09 -1.84
N LEU A 235 11.60 11.35 -2.26
CA LEU A 235 11.19 11.78 -3.61
C LEU A 235 12.06 11.10 -4.69
N LEU A 236 13.36 10.93 -4.45
CA LEU A 236 14.25 10.23 -5.38
C LEU A 236 13.81 8.77 -5.59
N ILE A 237 13.53 8.03 -4.50
CA ILE A 237 13.07 6.64 -4.57
C ILE A 237 11.75 6.58 -5.34
N THR A 238 10.79 7.43 -4.97
CA THR A 238 9.48 7.49 -5.61
C THR A 238 9.57 7.85 -7.09
N GLY A 239 10.40 8.83 -7.42
CA GLY A 239 10.66 9.26 -8.80
C GLY A 239 11.36 8.19 -9.63
N LEU A 240 12.29 7.42 -9.04
CA LEU A 240 12.97 6.34 -9.73
C LEU A 240 12.02 5.17 -10.03
N ILE A 241 11.18 4.76 -9.06
CA ILE A 241 10.14 3.74 -9.28
C ILE A 241 9.17 4.22 -10.36
N TRP A 242 8.67 5.45 -10.22
CA TRP A 242 7.77 6.06 -11.20
C TRP A 242 8.40 6.13 -12.59
N TRP A 243 9.70 6.44 -12.71
CA TRP A 243 10.39 6.46 -13.99
C TRP A 243 10.56 5.07 -14.61
N GLN A 244 10.81 4.04 -13.79
CA GLN A 244 10.91 2.66 -14.26
C GLN A 244 9.55 2.14 -14.76
N GLN A 245 8.46 2.41 -14.04
CA GLN A 245 7.08 2.08 -14.41
C GLN A 245 6.58 2.95 -15.57
N PHE A 246 7.02 4.20 -15.56
CA PHE A 246 7.33 5.10 -16.67
C PHE A 246 7.57 4.30 -17.94
N ARG A 247 8.77 3.73 -17.98
CA ARG A 247 9.33 3.01 -19.12
C ARG A 247 8.63 1.70 -19.43
N ARG A 248 8.21 0.93 -18.43
CA ARG A 248 7.56 -0.38 -18.56
C ARG A 248 6.31 -0.43 -17.69
N ASP A 249 5.14 -0.30 -18.31
CA ASP A 249 3.85 -0.32 -17.59
C ASP A 249 3.54 -1.75 -17.07
N PRO A 250 3.40 -1.94 -15.74
CA PRO A 250 3.20 -3.28 -15.14
C PRO A 250 1.82 -3.88 -15.40
N PHE A 251 0.87 -3.08 -15.90
CA PHE A 251 -0.46 -3.55 -16.30
C PHE A 251 -0.58 -3.80 -17.81
N SER A 252 0.46 -3.52 -18.58
CA SER A 252 0.47 -3.78 -20.02
C SER A 252 0.50 -5.28 -20.31
N VAL A 253 -0.10 -5.66 -21.46
CA VAL A 253 -0.07 -7.04 -21.97
C VAL A 253 1.37 -7.50 -22.21
N ASP A 254 2.23 -6.58 -22.64
CA ASP A 254 3.65 -6.85 -22.90
C ASP A 254 4.39 -7.23 -21.62
N ALA A 255 4.19 -6.49 -20.52
CA ALA A 255 4.80 -6.81 -19.24
C ALA A 255 4.42 -8.21 -18.75
N VAL A 256 3.15 -8.61 -18.90
CA VAL A 256 2.66 -9.95 -18.54
C VAL A 256 3.29 -11.05 -19.39
N ARG A 257 3.68 -10.75 -20.63
CA ARG A 257 4.33 -11.72 -21.54
C ARG A 257 5.83 -11.85 -21.31
N THR A 258 6.50 -10.76 -20.90
CA THR A 258 7.97 -10.70 -20.83
C THR A 258 8.56 -11.00 -19.46
N LEU A 259 7.79 -10.81 -18.38
CA LEU A 259 8.28 -10.93 -17.01
C LEU A 259 7.70 -12.17 -16.33
N GLU A 260 8.40 -12.67 -15.32
CA GLU A 260 7.87 -13.72 -14.45
C GLU A 260 6.65 -13.21 -13.67
N ALA A 261 5.71 -14.10 -13.33
CA ALA A 261 4.48 -13.73 -12.64
C ALA A 261 4.74 -13.04 -11.28
N THR A 262 5.81 -13.44 -10.59
CA THR A 262 6.29 -12.84 -9.34
C THR A 262 6.77 -11.40 -9.54
N ASP A 263 7.56 -11.13 -10.58
CA ASP A 263 8.04 -9.78 -10.90
C ASP A 263 6.89 -8.84 -11.27
N VAL A 264 5.93 -9.33 -12.07
CA VAL A 264 4.72 -8.55 -12.41
C VAL A 264 3.91 -8.22 -11.16
N ALA A 265 3.74 -9.18 -10.26
CA ALA A 265 3.02 -8.95 -9.00
C ALA A 265 3.71 -7.90 -8.12
N VAL A 266 5.05 -7.97 -8.00
CA VAL A 266 5.85 -6.99 -7.27
C VAL A 266 5.73 -5.59 -7.89
N GLU A 267 5.84 -5.47 -9.22
CA GLU A 267 5.72 -4.17 -9.88
C GLU A 267 4.33 -3.55 -9.73
N ARG A 268 3.26 -4.35 -9.82
CA ARG A 268 1.90 -3.86 -9.59
C ARG A 268 1.69 -3.41 -8.16
N PHE A 269 2.24 -4.15 -7.20
CA PHE A 269 2.21 -3.75 -5.79
C PHE A 269 2.94 -2.43 -5.58
N LEU A 270 4.15 -2.29 -6.13
CA LEU A 270 4.94 -1.05 -6.04
C LEU A 270 4.26 0.11 -6.76
N PHE A 271 3.59 -0.12 -7.89
CA PHE A 271 2.85 0.93 -8.60
C PHE A 271 1.73 1.54 -7.74
N ILE A 272 1.03 0.71 -6.97
CA ILE A 272 -0.05 1.15 -6.08
C ILE A 272 0.52 1.77 -4.80
N THR A 273 1.53 1.13 -4.21
CA THR A 273 2.06 1.53 -2.89
C THR A 273 3.01 2.71 -2.94
N ASN A 274 3.75 2.93 -4.03
CA ASN A 274 4.73 4.01 -4.16
C ASN A 274 4.15 5.42 -3.88
N PRO A 275 3.06 5.86 -4.54
CA PRO A 275 2.49 7.19 -4.24
C PRO A 275 1.94 7.27 -2.81
N LEU A 276 1.40 6.17 -2.27
CA LEU A 276 0.92 6.10 -0.88
C LEU A 276 2.07 6.21 0.13
N ALA A 277 3.17 5.49 -0.12
CA ALA A 277 4.37 5.54 0.70
C ALA A 277 4.96 6.95 0.71
N PHE A 278 5.07 7.61 -0.45
CA PHE A 278 5.54 9.00 -0.52
C PHE A 278 4.64 9.95 0.28
N MET A 279 3.32 9.80 0.21
CA MET A 279 2.40 10.62 1.01
C MET A 279 2.58 10.42 2.51
N ILE A 280 2.75 9.17 2.96
CA ILE A 280 3.02 8.86 4.37
C ILE A 280 4.35 9.49 4.81
N LEU A 281 5.40 9.36 3.98
CA LEU A 281 6.71 9.95 4.26
C LEU A 281 6.65 11.48 4.29
N ALA A 282 5.94 12.09 3.33
CA ALA A 282 5.72 13.54 3.28
C ALA A 282 4.98 14.05 4.52
N TYR A 283 3.95 13.32 4.96
CA TYR A 283 3.24 13.62 6.21
C TYR A 283 4.16 13.51 7.43
N ALA A 284 4.99 12.45 7.50
CA ALA A 284 5.91 12.22 8.62
C ALA A 284 6.94 13.35 8.80
N VAL A 285 7.39 13.99 7.71
CA VAL A 285 8.37 15.11 7.80
C VAL A 285 7.82 16.31 8.56
N GLY A 286 6.50 16.55 8.50
CA GLY A 286 5.84 17.67 9.18
C GLY A 286 6.40 19.05 8.80
N THR A 287 6.66 19.32 7.52
CA THR A 287 6.98 20.70 7.08
C THR A 287 5.78 21.62 7.25
N ARG A 288 6.00 22.93 7.41
CA ARG A 288 4.89 23.89 7.60
C ARG A 288 3.88 23.83 6.46
N LEU A 289 4.36 23.85 5.22
CA LEU A 289 3.51 23.81 4.03
C LEU A 289 2.68 22.52 3.93
N ILE A 290 3.25 21.37 4.29
CA ILE A 290 2.55 20.08 4.25
C ILE A 290 1.55 19.97 5.41
N GLY A 291 1.88 20.52 6.58
CA GLY A 291 0.97 20.61 7.72
C GLY A 291 -0.25 21.49 7.44
N ASP A 292 -0.04 22.64 6.81
CA ASP A 292 -1.11 23.59 6.49
C ASP A 292 -1.97 23.14 5.29
N SER A 293 -1.38 22.42 4.34
CA SER A 293 -2.05 22.04 3.08
C SER A 293 -1.53 20.71 2.54
N PHE A 294 -1.91 19.62 3.20
CA PHE A 294 -1.52 18.28 2.79
C PHE A 294 -1.95 17.92 1.36
N GLN A 295 -3.03 18.52 0.84
CA GLN A 295 -3.52 18.25 -0.52
C GLN A 295 -2.51 18.52 -1.64
N ILE A 296 -1.46 19.32 -1.39
CA ILE A 296 -0.41 19.62 -2.37
C ILE A 296 0.37 18.36 -2.75
N VAL A 297 0.55 17.42 -1.81
CA VAL A 297 1.31 16.18 -2.04
C VAL A 297 0.60 15.27 -3.06
N PRO A 298 -0.65 14.81 -2.84
CA PRO A 298 -1.37 14.04 -3.84
C PRO A 298 -1.63 14.84 -5.13
N ALA A 299 -1.81 16.16 -5.08
CA ALA A 299 -2.00 16.97 -6.29
C ALA A 299 -0.76 16.98 -7.19
N THR A 300 0.44 17.13 -6.62
CA THR A 300 1.69 17.11 -7.39
C THR A 300 1.97 15.73 -7.98
N LEU A 301 1.73 14.66 -7.20
CA LEU A 301 1.78 13.29 -7.72
C LEU A 301 0.74 13.07 -8.83
N ALA A 302 -0.48 13.59 -8.67
CA ALA A 302 -1.53 13.47 -9.67
C ALA A 302 -1.12 14.10 -11.01
N VAL A 303 -0.50 15.28 -10.98
CA VAL A 303 0.04 15.92 -12.19
C VAL A 303 1.07 15.00 -12.86
N ALA A 304 2.02 14.44 -12.11
CA ALA A 304 3.02 13.53 -12.68
C ALA A 304 2.38 12.30 -13.34
N TYR A 305 1.42 11.64 -12.67
CA TYR A 305 0.75 10.45 -13.19
C TYR A 305 -0.21 10.75 -14.35
N LEU A 306 -0.94 11.88 -14.31
CA LEU A 306 -1.82 12.30 -15.40
C LEU A 306 -1.03 12.67 -16.65
N LEU A 307 0.08 13.40 -16.52
CA LEU A 307 0.96 13.71 -17.64
C LEU A 307 1.56 12.42 -18.24
N ALA A 308 2.02 11.50 -17.38
CA ALA A 308 2.49 10.18 -17.82
C ALA A 308 1.42 9.42 -18.61
N GLY A 309 0.21 9.29 -18.04
CA GLY A 309 -0.92 8.60 -18.66
C GLY A 309 -1.37 9.25 -19.96
N TRP A 310 -1.34 10.58 -20.01
CA TRP A 310 -1.69 11.36 -21.19
C TRP A 310 -0.69 11.10 -22.33
N PHE A 311 0.62 11.32 -22.10
CA PHE A 311 1.62 11.19 -23.15
C PHE A 311 1.83 9.74 -23.61
N ARG A 312 1.84 8.76 -22.68
CA ARG A 312 2.02 7.34 -23.04
C ARG A 312 0.76 6.61 -23.47
N ARG A 313 -0.43 7.21 -23.32
CA ARG A 313 -1.71 6.52 -23.51
C ARG A 313 -1.79 5.24 -22.68
N SER A 314 -1.29 5.28 -21.44
CA SER A 314 -1.33 4.14 -20.52
C SER A 314 -2.50 4.27 -19.55
N ALA A 315 -3.37 3.25 -19.52
CA ALA A 315 -4.56 3.24 -18.67
C ALA A 315 -4.22 3.30 -17.18
N SER A 316 -3.22 2.54 -16.74
CA SER A 316 -2.80 2.47 -15.33
C SER A 316 -2.42 3.84 -14.76
N HIS A 317 -1.58 4.60 -15.47
CA HIS A 317 -1.13 5.92 -15.02
C HIS A 317 -2.25 6.95 -15.06
N LEU A 318 -3.14 6.90 -16.06
CA LEU A 318 -4.27 7.80 -16.14
C LEU A 318 -5.26 7.57 -14.98
N ILE A 319 -5.58 6.30 -14.70
CA ILE A 319 -6.43 5.90 -13.56
C ILE A 319 -5.80 6.35 -12.24
N ALA A 320 -4.53 6.04 -12.02
CA ALA A 320 -3.81 6.45 -10.81
C ALA A 320 -3.79 7.98 -10.65
N GLY A 321 -3.58 8.73 -11.74
CA GLY A 321 -3.63 10.18 -11.74
C GLY A 321 -4.99 10.73 -11.29
N PHE A 322 -6.09 10.20 -11.83
CA PHE A 322 -7.44 10.59 -11.40
C PHE A 322 -7.73 10.24 -9.94
N LEU A 323 -7.30 9.06 -9.47
CA LEU A 323 -7.44 8.68 -8.07
C LEU A 323 -6.64 9.58 -7.12
N LEU A 324 -5.45 10.05 -7.55
CA LEU A 324 -4.65 11.00 -6.78
C LEU A 324 -5.29 12.40 -6.75
N VAL A 325 -5.91 12.87 -7.84
CA VAL A 325 -6.73 14.10 -7.80
C VAL A 325 -7.90 13.93 -6.82
N ALA A 326 -8.57 12.78 -6.86
CA ALA A 326 -9.67 12.50 -5.95
C ALA A 326 -9.21 12.53 -4.48
N LEU A 327 -8.02 11.99 -4.20
CA LEU A 327 -7.43 12.03 -2.88
C LEU A 327 -7.03 13.47 -2.46
N ALA A 328 -6.51 14.28 -3.37
CA ALA A 328 -6.22 15.69 -3.11
C ALA A 328 -7.51 16.48 -2.74
N ILE A 329 -8.61 16.22 -3.45
CA ILE A 329 -9.93 16.79 -3.13
C ILE A 329 -10.38 16.35 -1.73
N ALA A 330 -10.17 15.07 -1.39
CA ALA A 330 -10.60 14.49 -0.11
C ALA A 330 -9.92 15.12 1.11
N PHE A 331 -8.65 15.51 0.99
CA PHE A 331 -7.92 16.17 2.08
C PHE A 331 -8.23 17.66 2.21
N ALA A 332 -8.64 18.32 1.12
CA ALA A 332 -8.85 19.76 1.11
C ALA A 332 -10.28 20.18 1.48
N TRP A 333 -11.28 19.39 1.10
CA TRP A 333 -12.68 19.82 1.06
C TRP A 333 -13.56 19.11 2.07
N SER A 334 -14.69 19.73 2.43
CA SER A 334 -15.72 19.09 3.27
C SER A 334 -16.35 17.89 2.56
N ALA A 335 -16.90 16.94 3.32
CA ALA A 335 -17.45 15.70 2.76
C ALA A 335 -18.49 15.91 1.64
N THR A 336 -19.35 16.93 1.74
CA THR A 336 -20.30 17.29 0.69
C THR A 336 -19.60 17.82 -0.56
N SER A 337 -18.64 18.72 -0.41
CA SER A 337 -17.82 19.22 -1.52
C SER A 337 -16.97 18.12 -2.17
N VAL A 338 -16.48 17.15 -1.40
CA VAL A 338 -15.75 15.98 -1.92
C VAL A 338 -16.62 15.15 -2.86
N THR A 339 -17.88 14.87 -2.48
CA THR A 339 -18.80 14.11 -3.35
C THR A 339 -19.11 14.84 -4.66
N ILE A 340 -19.24 16.16 -4.61
CA ILE A 340 -19.41 17.01 -5.79
C ILE A 340 -18.15 16.96 -6.66
N GLY A 341 -16.97 17.14 -6.05
CA GLY A 341 -15.68 17.09 -6.73
C GLY A 341 -15.41 15.75 -7.40
N TRP A 342 -15.67 14.63 -6.72
CA TRP A 342 -15.52 13.28 -7.29
C TRP A 342 -16.52 12.99 -8.41
N SER A 343 -17.75 13.49 -8.31
CA SER A 343 -18.75 13.37 -9.38
C SER A 343 -18.35 14.16 -10.63
N ALA A 344 -17.86 15.38 -10.46
CA ALA A 344 -17.32 16.19 -11.55
C ALA A 344 -16.07 15.52 -12.16
N LEU A 345 -15.16 15.02 -11.32
CA LEU A 345 -13.95 14.33 -11.77
C LEU A 345 -14.27 13.04 -12.54
N ALA A 346 -15.34 12.32 -12.17
CA ALA A 346 -15.81 11.16 -12.91
C ALA A 346 -16.23 11.53 -14.35
N LEU A 347 -16.89 12.67 -14.53
CA LEU A 347 -17.24 13.19 -15.87
C LEU A 347 -15.99 13.60 -16.67
N VAL A 348 -15.02 14.24 -16.01
CA VAL A 348 -13.74 14.60 -16.64
C VAL A 348 -12.96 13.35 -17.08
N ALA A 349 -12.94 12.31 -16.25
CA ALA A 349 -12.31 11.03 -16.59
C ALA A 349 -13.00 10.35 -17.78
N LEU A 350 -14.34 10.39 -17.84
CA LEU A 350 -15.09 9.89 -18.99
C LEU A 350 -14.80 10.71 -20.27
N ALA A 351 -14.69 12.04 -20.14
CA ALA A 351 -14.33 12.94 -21.24
C ALA A 351 -12.93 12.64 -21.79
N ALA A 352 -11.96 12.37 -20.90
CA ALA A 352 -10.58 12.06 -21.30
C ALA A 352 -10.49 10.81 -22.18
N GLU A 353 -11.31 9.79 -21.94
CA GLU A 353 -11.36 8.62 -22.81
C GLU A 353 -12.19 8.86 -24.07
N ARG A 354 -13.37 9.48 -23.94
CA ARG A 354 -14.31 9.66 -25.05
C ARG A 354 -13.83 10.68 -26.09
N GLU A 355 -13.33 11.83 -25.64
CA GLU A 355 -12.94 12.94 -26.53
C GLU A 355 -11.46 12.91 -26.87
N ALA A 356 -10.60 12.61 -25.89
CA ALA A 356 -9.15 12.62 -26.09
C ALA A 356 -8.56 11.23 -26.40
N GLY A 357 -9.39 10.17 -26.45
CA GLY A 357 -8.97 8.81 -26.83
C GLY A 357 -7.96 8.19 -25.86
N ARG A 358 -7.94 8.61 -24.59
CA ARG A 358 -6.98 8.11 -23.58
C ARG A 358 -7.58 6.91 -22.84
N PRO A 359 -6.95 5.72 -22.90
CA PRO A 359 -7.52 4.52 -22.28
C PRO A 359 -7.54 4.63 -20.76
N GLY A 360 -8.54 4.00 -20.12
CA GLY A 360 -8.67 3.92 -18.65
C GLY A 360 -9.53 5.01 -18.02
N GLY A 361 -9.94 6.03 -18.77
CA GLY A 361 -10.80 7.10 -18.26
C GLY A 361 -12.18 6.61 -17.84
N ARG A 362 -12.74 5.60 -18.53
CA ARG A 362 -14.00 4.94 -18.14
C ARG A 362 -13.90 4.17 -16.83
N ASP A 363 -12.80 3.44 -16.63
CA ASP A 363 -12.59 2.69 -15.38
C ASP A 363 -12.40 3.65 -14.21
N ALA A 364 -11.65 4.73 -14.40
CA ALA A 364 -11.54 5.82 -13.43
C ALA A 364 -12.91 6.46 -13.16
N ALA A 365 -13.70 6.77 -14.19
CA ALA A 365 -15.04 7.36 -14.04
C ALA A 365 -15.98 6.49 -13.22
N THR A 366 -16.02 5.18 -13.50
CA THR A 366 -16.85 4.25 -12.71
C THR A 366 -16.43 4.19 -11.26
N THR A 367 -15.12 4.11 -11.00
CA THR A 367 -14.56 4.04 -9.64
C THR A 367 -14.88 5.31 -8.86
N LEU A 368 -14.70 6.48 -9.48
CA LEU A 368 -14.99 7.79 -8.88
C LEU A 368 -16.48 7.98 -8.60
N ALA A 369 -17.35 7.53 -9.51
CA ALA A 369 -18.80 7.61 -9.31
C ALA A 369 -19.27 6.70 -8.16
N ILE A 370 -18.71 5.49 -8.04
CA ILE A 370 -18.98 4.60 -6.90
C ILE A 370 -18.48 5.23 -5.60
N ALA A 371 -17.27 5.79 -5.60
CA ALA A 371 -16.71 6.46 -4.43
C ALA A 371 -17.54 7.70 -4.02
N ALA A 372 -17.99 8.50 -4.98
CA ALA A 372 -18.84 9.67 -4.73
C ALA A 372 -20.18 9.26 -4.11
N TRP A 373 -20.81 8.21 -4.65
CA TRP A 373 -22.04 7.65 -4.10
C TRP A 373 -21.83 7.13 -2.67
N ALA A 374 -20.76 6.37 -2.44
CA ALA A 374 -20.46 5.82 -1.12
C ALA A 374 -20.19 6.94 -0.11
N CYS A 375 -19.39 7.95 -0.47
CA CYS A 375 -19.09 9.10 0.38
C CYS A 375 -20.35 9.91 0.72
N LEU A 376 -21.29 10.07 -0.24
CA LEU A 376 -22.55 10.79 -0.02
C LEU A 376 -23.42 10.14 1.07
N PHE A 377 -23.58 8.83 1.01
CA PHE A 377 -24.48 8.08 1.92
C PHE A 377 -23.78 7.54 3.17
N SER A 378 -22.46 7.69 3.30
CA SER A 378 -21.72 7.34 4.52
C SER A 378 -21.20 8.61 5.22
N VAL A 379 -20.08 9.15 4.77
CA VAL A 379 -19.37 10.25 5.43
C VAL A 379 -20.18 11.55 5.36
N ALA A 380 -20.65 11.96 4.18
CA ALA A 380 -21.35 13.23 4.03
C ALA A 380 -22.70 13.24 4.74
N LEU A 381 -23.39 12.10 4.77
CA LEU A 381 -24.64 11.96 5.52
C LEU A 381 -24.39 11.99 7.03
N PHE A 382 -23.33 11.34 7.51
CA PHE A 382 -22.98 11.31 8.93
C PHE A 382 -22.52 12.68 9.45
N MET A 383 -21.81 13.45 8.61
CA MET A 383 -21.32 14.79 8.92
C MET A 383 -22.35 15.90 8.64
N ARG A 384 -23.59 15.54 8.28
CA ARG A 384 -24.66 16.48 8.00
C ARG A 384 -25.07 17.22 9.27
N GLU A 385 -25.27 18.54 9.17
CA GLU A 385 -25.63 19.39 10.31
C GLU A 385 -26.93 18.96 11.00
N TYR A 386 -27.11 19.33 12.28
CA TYR A 386 -28.34 19.03 13.02
C TYR A 386 -29.50 19.92 12.53
N ARG A 387 -30.55 19.29 11.97
CA ARG A 387 -31.76 19.94 11.40
C ARG A 387 -31.46 20.96 10.26
N PRO A 388 -30.80 20.55 9.16
CA PRO A 388 -30.46 21.46 8.07
C PRO A 388 -31.69 21.84 7.24
N PRO A 389 -31.71 22.93 6.47
CA PRO A 389 -32.78 23.21 5.51
C PRO A 389 -33.01 22.01 4.57
N VAL A 390 -34.23 21.47 4.52
CA VAL A 390 -34.49 20.33 3.63
C VAL A 390 -34.48 20.81 2.18
N PHE A 391 -33.91 20.00 1.27
CA PHE A 391 -33.81 20.23 -0.18
C PHE A 391 -32.79 21.30 -0.62
N THR A 392 -32.35 22.16 0.28
CA THR A 392 -31.48 23.30 -0.04
C THR A 392 -30.13 23.27 0.67
N ASP A 393 -29.91 22.28 1.53
CA ASP A 393 -28.65 22.10 2.22
C ASP A 393 -27.53 21.57 1.31
N SER A 394 -26.29 21.69 1.79
CA SER A 394 -25.10 21.26 1.06
C SER A 394 -25.12 19.76 0.70
N TRP A 395 -25.74 18.93 1.54
CA TRP A 395 -25.94 17.51 1.26
C TRP A 395 -26.99 17.26 0.15
N ALA A 396 -28.08 18.02 0.11
CA ALA A 396 -29.05 17.94 -0.97
C ALA A 396 -28.44 18.36 -2.32
N LEU A 397 -27.62 19.43 -2.32
CA LEU A 397 -26.89 19.85 -3.52
C LEU A 397 -25.95 18.74 -4.02
N ALA A 398 -25.18 18.14 -3.10
CA ALA A 398 -24.32 17.00 -3.41
C ALA A 398 -25.10 15.80 -3.99
N LEU A 399 -26.27 15.48 -3.43
CA LEU A 399 -27.17 14.45 -3.97
C LEU A 399 -27.59 14.76 -5.40
N TYR A 400 -28.01 16.01 -5.68
CA TYR A 400 -28.43 16.40 -7.02
C TYR A 400 -27.28 16.32 -8.03
N VAL A 401 -26.06 16.69 -7.62
CA VAL A 401 -24.87 16.55 -8.45
C VAL A 401 -24.55 15.09 -8.72
N VAL A 402 -24.65 14.19 -7.75
CA VAL A 402 -24.42 12.75 -7.96
C VAL A 402 -25.47 12.17 -8.92
N VAL A 403 -26.74 12.52 -8.74
CA VAL A 403 -27.84 12.07 -9.63
C VAL A 403 -27.62 12.59 -11.06
N ALA A 404 -27.39 13.89 -11.23
CA ALA A 404 -27.15 14.49 -12.53
C ALA A 404 -25.86 13.95 -13.17
N GLY A 405 -24.78 13.86 -12.41
CA GLY A 405 -23.48 13.41 -12.87
C GLY A 405 -23.50 11.96 -13.34
N THR A 406 -24.11 11.05 -12.59
CA THR A 406 -24.23 9.64 -12.98
C THR A 406 -25.18 9.45 -14.18
N ALA A 407 -26.28 10.21 -14.26
CA ALA A 407 -27.18 10.18 -15.41
C ALA A 407 -26.51 10.72 -16.69
N VAL A 408 -25.78 11.84 -16.58
CA VAL A 408 -25.00 12.41 -17.69
C VAL A 408 -23.90 11.44 -18.11
N ALA A 409 -23.15 10.87 -17.17
CA ALA A 409 -22.13 9.87 -17.45
C ALA A 409 -22.70 8.66 -18.20
N ALA A 410 -23.84 8.13 -17.75
CA ALA A 410 -24.50 6.99 -18.40
C ALA A 410 -24.94 7.30 -19.83
N ARG A 411 -25.51 8.49 -20.07
CA ARG A 411 -25.93 8.94 -21.40
C ARG A 411 -24.72 9.26 -22.30
N TRP A 412 -23.68 9.82 -21.72
CA TRP A 412 -22.45 10.23 -22.41
C TRP A 412 -21.44 9.08 -22.55
N TRP A 413 -21.78 7.86 -22.16
CA TRP A 413 -20.85 6.72 -22.22
C TRP A 413 -20.54 6.24 -23.65
N GLY A 414 -21.50 6.36 -24.56
CA GLY A 414 -21.36 6.05 -25.99
C GLY A 414 -21.43 4.57 -26.38
N THR A 415 -20.99 3.64 -25.53
CA THR A 415 -21.02 2.19 -25.80
C THR A 415 -21.88 1.44 -24.79
N ALA A 416 -22.76 0.54 -25.25
CA ALA A 416 -23.52 -0.32 -24.35
C ALA A 416 -22.57 -1.29 -23.61
N GLY A 417 -22.74 -1.43 -22.30
CA GLY A 417 -21.93 -2.34 -21.50
C GLY A 417 -22.29 -2.33 -20.02
N ARG A 418 -21.67 -3.25 -19.26
CA ARG A 418 -21.80 -3.33 -17.79
C ARG A 418 -21.54 -2.00 -17.06
N PRO A 419 -20.54 -1.16 -17.40
CA PRO A 419 -20.32 0.09 -16.66
C PRO A 419 -21.45 1.11 -16.83
N VAL A 420 -22.16 1.13 -17.97
CA VAL A 420 -23.34 1.99 -18.17
C VAL A 420 -24.47 1.58 -17.24
N LEU A 421 -24.68 0.28 -17.08
CA LEU A 421 -25.67 -0.25 -16.14
C LEU A 421 -25.34 0.21 -14.72
N TRP A 422 -24.07 0.15 -14.31
CA TRP A 422 -23.64 0.64 -12.99
C TRP A 422 -23.94 2.13 -12.79
N MET A 423 -23.71 2.98 -13.79
CA MET A 423 -24.06 4.41 -13.69
C MET A 423 -25.57 4.63 -13.48
N TRP A 424 -26.42 3.88 -14.20
CA TRP A 424 -27.88 3.96 -13.99
C TRP A 424 -28.32 3.40 -12.63
N VAL A 425 -27.66 2.35 -12.15
CA VAL A 425 -27.92 1.78 -10.81
C VAL A 425 -27.56 2.79 -9.73
N LEU A 426 -26.39 3.45 -9.81
CA LEU A 426 -25.98 4.50 -8.88
C LEU A 426 -26.92 5.70 -8.92
N CYS A 427 -27.35 6.11 -10.11
CA CYS A 427 -28.35 7.18 -10.27
C CYS A 427 -29.67 6.81 -9.60
N GLY A 428 -30.20 5.63 -9.90
CA GLY A 428 -31.49 5.16 -9.37
C GLY A 428 -31.45 4.96 -7.86
N SER A 429 -30.36 4.40 -7.32
CA SER A 429 -30.19 4.22 -5.88
C SER A 429 -30.02 5.56 -5.16
N ALA A 430 -29.30 6.52 -5.76
CA ALA A 430 -29.18 7.87 -5.21
C ALA A 430 -30.55 8.58 -5.15
N VAL A 431 -31.36 8.51 -6.21
CA VAL A 431 -32.72 9.06 -6.20
C VAL A 431 -33.56 8.39 -5.11
N PHE A 432 -33.56 7.07 -5.05
CA PHE A 432 -34.36 6.32 -4.08
C PHE A 432 -33.98 6.61 -2.62
N ALA A 433 -32.70 6.46 -2.29
CA ALA A 433 -32.18 6.65 -0.93
C ALA A 433 -32.18 8.13 -0.53
N GLY A 434 -31.76 9.01 -1.44
CA GLY A 434 -31.72 10.44 -1.20
C GLY A 434 -33.10 11.05 -0.97
N GLY A 435 -34.08 10.68 -1.81
CA GLY A 435 -35.48 11.09 -1.61
C GLY A 435 -36.07 10.51 -0.32
N SER A 436 -35.74 9.26 0.03
CA SER A 436 -36.21 8.65 1.28
C SER A 436 -35.80 9.49 2.50
N ILE A 437 -34.55 9.93 2.54
CA ILE A 437 -34.02 10.77 3.63
C ILE A 437 -34.69 12.16 3.62
N GLN A 438 -34.74 12.84 2.47
CA GLN A 438 -35.27 14.21 2.39
C GLN A 438 -36.78 14.29 2.70
N PHE A 439 -37.58 13.36 2.17
CA PHE A 439 -39.03 13.35 2.43
C PHE A 439 -39.35 12.95 3.86
N GLN A 440 -38.64 11.97 4.42
CA GLN A 440 -38.80 11.60 5.83
C GLN A 440 -38.45 12.78 6.75
N ASP A 441 -37.34 13.47 6.49
CA ASP A 441 -36.91 14.63 7.28
C ASP A 441 -37.91 15.80 7.18
N TYR A 442 -38.41 16.09 5.98
CA TYR A 442 -39.33 17.20 5.76
C TYR A 442 -40.66 17.00 6.48
N PHE A 443 -41.32 15.87 6.23
CA PHE A 443 -42.63 15.60 6.83
C PHE A 443 -42.51 15.19 8.30
N GLY A 444 -41.39 14.56 8.69
CA GLY A 444 -41.09 14.23 10.09
C GLY A 444 -40.96 15.44 11.00
N ARG A 445 -40.52 16.60 10.46
CA ARG A 445 -40.51 17.88 11.19
C ARG A 445 -41.91 18.42 11.49
N MET A 446 -42.88 18.11 10.64
CA MET A 446 -44.29 18.51 10.84
C MET A 446 -44.98 17.56 11.83
N ALA A 447 -44.87 16.25 11.58
CA ALA A 447 -45.37 15.21 12.47
C ALA A 447 -44.58 13.90 12.26
N PRO A 448 -44.22 13.17 13.33
CA PRO A 448 -43.52 11.89 13.21
C PRO A 448 -44.24 10.88 12.31
N LEU A 449 -45.57 10.81 12.41
CA LEU A 449 -46.42 9.95 11.58
C LEU A 449 -46.42 10.39 10.10
N ALA A 450 -46.38 11.69 9.82
CA ALA A 450 -46.33 12.21 8.46
C ALA A 450 -45.02 11.81 7.76
N GLY A 451 -43.90 11.82 8.49
CA GLY A 451 -42.61 11.33 7.98
C GLY A 451 -42.63 9.85 7.57
N ALA A 452 -43.21 8.99 8.42
CA ALA A 452 -43.31 7.55 8.14
C ALA A 452 -44.17 7.25 6.91
N LEU A 453 -45.31 7.93 6.78
CA LEU A 453 -46.23 7.80 5.64
C LEU A 453 -45.64 8.37 4.34
N ALA A 454 -45.01 9.55 4.41
CA ALA A 454 -44.35 10.17 3.25
C ALA A 454 -43.26 9.26 2.67
N LEU A 455 -42.49 8.59 3.54
CA LEU A 455 -41.49 7.62 3.13
C LEU A 455 -42.11 6.43 2.37
N SER A 456 -43.24 5.91 2.84
CA SER A 456 -43.96 4.80 2.17
C SER A 456 -44.56 5.23 0.82
N ILE A 457 -45.12 6.44 0.75
CA ILE A 457 -45.61 7.03 -0.52
C ILE A 457 -44.46 7.20 -1.51
N TRP A 458 -43.32 7.74 -1.05
CA TRP A 458 -42.12 7.90 -1.88
C TRP A 458 -41.65 6.56 -2.47
N TRP A 459 -41.61 5.50 -1.67
CA TRP A 459 -41.21 4.16 -2.16
C TRP A 459 -42.17 3.63 -3.22
N LEU A 460 -43.48 3.82 -3.04
CA LEU A 460 -44.49 3.40 -4.01
C LEU A 460 -44.40 4.21 -5.31
N LEU A 461 -44.14 5.52 -5.23
CA LEU A 461 -43.92 6.37 -6.42
C LEU A 461 -42.68 5.92 -7.19
N VAL A 462 -41.56 5.66 -6.51
CA VAL A 462 -40.35 5.15 -7.15
C VAL A 462 -40.58 3.76 -7.76
N ALA A 463 -41.27 2.87 -7.05
CA ALA A 463 -41.61 1.54 -7.56
C ALA A 463 -42.48 1.62 -8.83
N GLY A 464 -43.56 2.42 -8.81
CA GLY A 464 -44.42 2.65 -9.96
C GLY A 464 -43.66 3.24 -11.14
N GLY A 465 -42.80 4.24 -10.88
CA GLY A 465 -41.93 4.85 -11.87
C GLY A 465 -40.98 3.86 -12.52
N LEU A 466 -40.30 3.02 -11.73
CA LEU A 466 -39.38 1.98 -12.22
C LEU A 466 -40.11 0.90 -13.04
N VAL A 467 -41.28 0.44 -12.59
CA VAL A 467 -42.08 -0.54 -13.34
C VAL A 467 -42.52 0.05 -14.68
N PHE A 468 -43.03 1.29 -14.68
CA PHE A 468 -43.44 1.99 -15.90
C PHE A 468 -42.26 2.19 -16.87
N LEU A 469 -41.12 2.69 -16.39
CA LEU A 469 -39.91 2.86 -17.20
C LEU A 469 -39.41 1.51 -17.72
N GLY A 470 -39.46 0.47 -16.89
CA GLY A 470 -39.02 -0.86 -17.24
C GLY A 470 -39.86 -1.51 -18.36
N PHE A 471 -41.16 -1.23 -18.41
CA PHE A 471 -42.01 -1.60 -19.56
C PHE A 471 -41.70 -0.75 -20.79
N ARG A 472 -41.56 0.58 -20.64
CA ARG A 472 -41.29 1.49 -21.75
C ARG A 472 -39.94 1.23 -22.42
N LEU A 473 -38.92 0.86 -21.65
CA LEU A 473 -37.56 0.56 -22.12
C LEU A 473 -37.33 -0.93 -22.41
N ASN A 474 -38.34 -1.78 -22.21
CA ASN A 474 -38.27 -3.25 -22.32
C ASN A 474 -37.11 -3.90 -21.52
N GLN A 475 -36.75 -3.33 -20.37
CA GLN A 475 -35.65 -3.81 -19.53
C GLN A 475 -36.18 -4.68 -18.38
N LYS A 476 -35.83 -5.97 -18.36
CA LYS A 476 -36.26 -6.90 -17.29
C LYS A 476 -35.75 -6.48 -15.91
N LEU A 477 -34.47 -6.06 -15.83
CA LEU A 477 -33.83 -5.67 -14.57
C LEU A 477 -34.49 -4.48 -13.89
N VAL A 478 -34.89 -3.46 -14.68
CA VAL A 478 -35.56 -2.25 -14.16
C VAL A 478 -36.96 -2.59 -13.64
N ARG A 479 -37.69 -3.48 -14.34
CA ARG A 479 -39.01 -3.96 -13.89
C ARG A 479 -38.91 -4.74 -12.58
N SER A 480 -37.95 -5.67 -12.48
CA SER A 480 -37.75 -6.46 -11.25
C SER A 480 -37.33 -5.59 -10.07
N ALA A 481 -36.50 -4.56 -10.30
CA ALA A 481 -36.13 -3.62 -9.25
C ALA A 481 -37.35 -2.84 -8.74
N GLY A 482 -38.22 -2.35 -9.63
CA GLY A 482 -39.46 -1.68 -9.24
C GLY A 482 -40.41 -2.58 -8.44
N LEU A 483 -40.58 -3.85 -8.86
CA LEU A 483 -41.38 -4.83 -8.11
C LEU A 483 -40.79 -5.15 -6.74
N ALA A 484 -39.46 -5.22 -6.62
CA ALA A 484 -38.79 -5.43 -5.34
C ALA A 484 -39.01 -4.24 -4.38
N VAL A 485 -38.90 -3.00 -4.88
CA VAL A 485 -39.20 -1.80 -4.08
C VAL A 485 -40.67 -1.77 -3.66
N ALA A 486 -41.61 -2.15 -4.55
CA ALA A 486 -43.04 -2.26 -4.20
C ALA A 486 -43.28 -3.28 -3.07
N ALA A 487 -42.64 -4.46 -3.16
CA ALA A 487 -42.76 -5.49 -2.12
C ALA A 487 -42.19 -4.99 -0.77
N LEU A 488 -41.05 -4.31 -0.78
CA LEU A 488 -40.46 -3.71 0.42
C LEU A 488 -41.36 -2.61 1.02
N ALA A 489 -41.97 -1.77 0.18
CA ALA A 489 -42.92 -0.75 0.63
C ALA A 489 -44.15 -1.39 1.29
N GLY A 490 -44.74 -2.41 0.63
CA GLY A 490 -45.86 -3.16 1.20
C GLY A 490 -45.52 -3.81 2.55
N LEU A 491 -44.34 -4.43 2.64
CA LEU A 491 -43.86 -5.03 3.89
C LEU A 491 -43.68 -3.99 5.00
N LYS A 492 -43.08 -2.84 4.69
CA LYS A 492 -42.90 -1.73 5.64
C LYS A 492 -44.25 -1.20 6.14
N ILE A 493 -45.21 -1.00 5.24
CA ILE A 493 -46.56 -0.53 5.59
C ILE A 493 -47.21 -1.50 6.59
N VAL A 494 -47.11 -2.82 6.30
CA VAL A 494 -47.67 -3.88 7.13
C VAL A 494 -47.00 -4.00 8.50
N LEU A 495 -45.67 -3.99 8.55
CA LEU A 495 -44.93 -4.28 9.78
C LEU A 495 -44.73 -3.05 10.67
N VAL A 496 -44.57 -1.87 10.08
CA VAL A 496 -44.14 -0.66 10.80
C VAL A 496 -45.24 0.39 10.86
N ASP A 497 -45.81 0.77 9.71
CA ASP A 497 -46.77 1.89 9.67
C ASP A 497 -48.10 1.49 10.33
N LEU A 498 -48.56 0.26 10.08
CA LEU A 498 -49.74 -0.30 10.72
C LEU A 498 -49.54 -0.54 12.22
N ALA A 499 -48.32 -0.87 12.68
CA ALA A 499 -48.02 -1.11 14.09
C ALA A 499 -48.17 0.13 14.99
N ASN A 500 -48.04 1.34 14.43
CA ASN A 500 -48.18 2.62 15.15
C ASN A 500 -49.59 3.22 15.10
N LEU A 501 -50.51 2.66 14.31
CA LEU A 501 -51.91 3.12 14.23
C LEU A 501 -52.77 2.47 15.32
N GLN A 502 -53.68 3.24 15.94
CA GLN A 502 -54.72 2.68 16.82
C GLN A 502 -55.48 1.57 16.08
N ALA A 503 -55.79 0.47 16.79
CA ALA A 503 -56.22 -0.82 16.23
C ALA A 503 -57.33 -0.73 15.15
N LEU A 504 -58.21 0.28 15.23
CA LEU A 504 -59.31 0.50 14.30
C LEU A 504 -58.86 0.90 12.88
N TYR A 505 -57.85 1.77 12.75
CA TYR A 505 -57.30 2.20 11.45
C TYR A 505 -56.51 1.08 10.76
N ARG A 506 -56.00 0.13 11.56
CA ARG A 506 -55.25 -1.03 11.11
C ARG A 506 -56.13 -1.96 10.27
N VAL A 507 -57.32 -2.29 10.78
CA VAL A 507 -58.30 -3.15 10.11
C VAL A 507 -58.86 -2.49 8.85
N GLY A 508 -59.19 -1.20 8.92
CA GLY A 508 -59.73 -0.46 7.77
C GLY A 508 -58.76 -0.34 6.60
N SER A 509 -57.47 -0.12 6.88
CA SER A 509 -56.44 0.01 5.85
C SER A 509 -56.14 -1.33 5.15
N PHE A 510 -56.13 -2.45 5.87
CA PHE A 510 -55.98 -3.78 5.28
C PHE A 510 -57.14 -4.15 4.36
N PHE A 511 -58.36 -3.81 4.76
CA PHE A 511 -59.56 -4.06 3.96
C PHE A 511 -59.59 -3.21 2.68
N ALA A 512 -59.18 -1.94 2.76
CA ALA A 512 -59.06 -1.09 1.59
C ALA A 512 -57.95 -1.55 0.64
N LEU A 513 -56.79 -1.93 1.18
CA LEU A 513 -55.66 -2.42 0.38
C LEU A 513 -55.99 -3.73 -0.34
N SER A 514 -56.68 -4.67 0.33
CA SER A 514 -57.10 -5.94 -0.27
C SER A 514 -58.11 -5.74 -1.39
N MET A 515 -59.06 -4.81 -1.22
CA MET A 515 -60.01 -4.43 -2.27
C MET A 515 -59.33 -3.79 -3.49
N ILE A 516 -58.35 -2.90 -3.27
CA ILE A 516 -57.60 -2.27 -4.37
C ILE A 516 -56.73 -3.30 -5.09
N ALA A 517 -56.03 -4.17 -4.36
CA ALA A 517 -55.23 -5.23 -4.96
C ALA A 517 -56.09 -6.20 -5.79
N LEU A 518 -57.28 -6.55 -5.30
CA LEU A 518 -58.23 -7.39 -6.02
C LEU A 518 -58.74 -6.70 -7.30
N ALA A 519 -59.03 -5.41 -7.24
CA ALA A 519 -59.46 -4.63 -8.40
C ALA A 519 -58.34 -4.50 -9.47
N VAL A 520 -57.09 -4.28 -9.04
CA VAL A 520 -55.94 -4.22 -9.94
C VAL A 520 -55.65 -5.59 -10.56
N ALA A 521 -55.70 -6.67 -9.77
CA ALA A 521 -55.54 -8.04 -10.25
C ALA A 521 -56.64 -8.40 -11.27
N TYR A 522 -57.88 -7.99 -11.03
CA TYR A 522 -58.99 -8.17 -11.96
C TYR A 522 -58.77 -7.42 -13.27
N ALA A 523 -58.38 -6.14 -13.22
CA ALA A 523 -58.10 -5.34 -14.41
C ALA A 523 -56.90 -5.86 -15.23
N TYR A 524 -55.86 -6.36 -14.55
CA TYR A 524 -54.70 -6.97 -15.21
C TYR A 524 -55.07 -8.28 -15.92
N ASN A 525 -55.88 -9.11 -15.25
CA ASN A 525 -56.35 -10.38 -15.81
C ASN A 525 -57.35 -10.18 -16.97
N GLN A 526 -58.16 -9.12 -16.90
CA GLN A 526 -59.09 -8.75 -17.98
C GLN A 526 -58.35 -8.29 -19.24
N LYS A 527 -57.28 -7.49 -19.11
CA LYS A 527 -56.43 -7.12 -20.25
C LYS A 527 -55.69 -8.31 -20.86
N ALA A 528 -55.28 -9.29 -20.04
CA ALA A 528 -54.66 -10.52 -20.55
C ALA A 528 -55.63 -11.39 -21.36
N ARG A 529 -56.93 -11.42 -21.01
CA ARG A 529 -57.97 -12.17 -21.74
C ARG A 529 -58.36 -11.53 -23.07
N VAL A 530 -58.33 -10.20 -23.18
CA VAL A 530 -58.67 -9.49 -24.44
C VAL A 530 -57.60 -9.66 -25.52
N GLY A 531 -56.36 -9.99 -25.15
CA GLY A 531 -55.26 -10.28 -26.09
C GLY A 531 -55.25 -11.70 -26.69
N GLN A 532 -56.19 -12.58 -26.34
CA GLN A 532 -56.24 -13.99 -26.78
C GLN A 532 -57.50 -14.32 -27.59
N GLN A 533 -57.99 -13.41 -28.43
CA GLN A 533 -58.92 -13.80 -29.50
C GLN A 533 -58.11 -14.29 -30.72
N PRO A 534 -58.24 -15.56 -31.13
CA PRO A 534 -57.62 -16.03 -32.36
C PRO A 534 -58.31 -15.36 -33.55
N VAL A 535 -57.52 -14.73 -34.42
CA VAL A 535 -57.95 -14.30 -35.74
C VAL A 535 -58.48 -15.53 -36.46
N ARG A 536 -59.78 -15.56 -36.73
CA ARG A 536 -60.39 -16.47 -37.71
C ARG A 536 -60.36 -15.82 -39.07
#